data_AF-A0A9N9ALN5-F1
#
_entry.id   AF-A0A9N9ALN5-F1
#
_cell.length_a   1.000
_cell.length_b   1.000
_cell.length_c   1.000
_cell.angle_alpha   90.00
_cell.angle_beta   90.00
_cell.angle_gamma   90.00
#
_symmetry.space_group_name_H-M   'P 1'
#
loop_
_entity.id
_entity.type
_entity.pdbx_description
1 polymer ?
#
loop_
_entity_poly.entity_id
_entity_poly.type
_entity_poly.pdbx_seq_one_letter_code
_entity_poly.pdbx_strand_id
1 'polypeptide(L)'
;MAESRQTTLPPHAPPTESTRTGLYHPTLTEIQQDSISKLAEEHWAHKDPESRKWDASVVEKIYYKELQETGFATKKLMLLEFSQYLEKYLWTNFDASKASLAHVLLIVLMVNEKFRERVSAWDSFMNMPAQFPEFFSRVLHLSVSPLVDNLTLQVRRFILIFLIHAFQSLENNLVRKECLRLVPISIWHCLSTPERREAEFRMNKELKDTWARVIKKYRAAEGAHKQKLEFERSWLAELLKGFVSILYSIPETGPTNDDAVAYCERFLEFLIDLEAQLPTRRFFNTLLDDLQIVVLCRLAPIVRRKEGSELFLQLLETLKFYAGFEINDFDGSALADDEMTAIHCKKLTELQ
;
A
#
# COMPACT_ATOMS: atom_id res chain seq x y z
N MET A 1 20.16 -19.37 -26.26
CA MET A 1 20.67 -18.81 -24.99
C MET A 1 19.46 -18.40 -24.20
N ALA A 2 19.09 -19.19 -23.17
CA ALA A 2 17.95 -18.92 -22.33
C ALA A 2 18.39 -17.97 -21.21
N GLU A 3 17.94 -16.72 -21.25
CA GLU A 3 18.10 -15.80 -20.14
C GLU A 3 17.21 -16.27 -18.98
N SER A 4 17.86 -16.64 -17.87
CA SER A 4 17.18 -16.92 -16.61
C SER A 4 16.52 -15.65 -16.10
N ARG A 5 15.19 -15.56 -16.20
CA ARG A 5 14.40 -14.53 -15.50
C ARG A 5 14.57 -14.76 -14.00
N GLN A 6 15.36 -13.90 -13.36
CA GLN A 6 15.43 -13.83 -11.90
C GLN A 6 14.07 -13.34 -11.39
N THR A 7 13.39 -14.20 -10.64
CA THR A 7 12.11 -13.90 -10.00
C THR A 7 12.35 -12.91 -8.86
N THR A 8 11.68 -11.75 -8.89
CA THR A 8 11.78 -10.68 -7.88
C THR A 8 10.89 -10.91 -6.65
N LEU A 9 10.48 -12.15 -6.39
CA LEU A 9 9.58 -12.43 -5.26
C LEU A 9 10.39 -12.52 -3.95
N PRO A 10 10.03 -11.78 -2.88
CA PRO A 10 10.67 -11.92 -1.58
C PRO A 10 10.38 -13.31 -0.96
N PRO A 11 11.37 -13.96 -0.31
CA PRO A 11 11.29 -15.35 0.14
C PRO A 11 10.35 -15.63 1.33
N HIS A 12 9.69 -14.61 1.91
CA HIS A 12 8.92 -14.76 3.16
C HIS A 12 7.61 -13.98 3.21
N ALA A 13 6.86 -13.92 2.10
CA ALA A 13 5.48 -13.40 2.17
C ALA A 13 4.60 -14.36 3.00
N PRO A 14 3.85 -13.88 4.02
CA PRO A 14 2.86 -14.69 4.72
C PRO A 14 1.80 -15.23 3.73
N PRO A 15 1.07 -16.30 4.07
CA PRO A 15 0.04 -16.84 3.19
C PRO A 15 -1.00 -15.77 2.89
N THR A 16 -0.99 -15.24 1.67
CA THR A 16 -2.04 -14.34 1.20
C THR A 16 -3.36 -15.13 1.08
N GLU A 17 -4.49 -14.43 1.02
CA GLU A 17 -5.84 -14.98 0.73
C GLU A 17 -5.88 -16.04 -0.40
N SER A 18 -4.86 -16.05 -1.28
CA SER A 18 -4.60 -17.09 -2.28
C SER A 18 -4.62 -18.53 -1.75
N THR A 19 -4.43 -18.74 -0.45
CA THR A 19 -4.51 -20.08 0.16
C THR A 19 -5.89 -20.48 0.70
N ARG A 20 -6.83 -19.53 0.85
CA ARG A 20 -8.17 -19.81 1.40
C ARG A 20 -9.22 -20.13 0.34
N THR A 21 -9.06 -19.63 -0.88
CA THR A 21 -9.90 -19.98 -2.04
C THR A 21 -9.05 -20.81 -3.00
N GLY A 22 -9.45 -22.07 -3.24
CA GLY A 22 -8.76 -22.91 -4.22
C GLY A 22 -8.63 -22.18 -5.56
N LEU A 23 -7.48 -22.34 -6.23
CA LEU A 23 -7.23 -21.78 -7.57
C LEU A 23 -8.31 -22.28 -8.55
N TYR A 24 -9.31 -21.45 -8.81
CA TYR A 24 -10.33 -21.71 -9.81
C TYR A 24 -9.73 -21.40 -11.19
N HIS A 25 -9.61 -22.41 -12.03
CA HIS A 25 -9.21 -22.26 -13.42
C HIS A 25 -10.45 -22.41 -14.32
N PRO A 26 -10.95 -21.32 -14.94
CA PRO A 26 -12.13 -21.40 -15.80
C PRO A 26 -11.86 -22.29 -17.03
N THR A 27 -12.88 -23.04 -17.44
CA THR A 27 -12.82 -23.85 -18.66
C THR A 27 -12.82 -22.98 -19.91
N LEU A 28 -12.30 -23.52 -21.03
CA LEU A 28 -12.20 -22.77 -22.29
C LEU A 28 -13.56 -22.27 -22.80
N THR A 29 -14.63 -23.04 -22.55
CA THR A 29 -16.01 -22.68 -22.88
C THR A 29 -16.53 -21.54 -22.00
N GLU A 30 -16.23 -21.56 -20.70
CA GLU A 30 -16.60 -20.50 -19.76
C GLU A 30 -15.88 -19.19 -20.05
N ILE A 31 -14.65 -19.25 -20.55
CA ILE A 31 -13.88 -18.09 -21.00
C ILE A 31 -14.58 -17.47 -22.22
N GLN A 32 -14.83 -18.26 -23.27
CA GLN A 32 -15.40 -17.77 -24.53
C GLN A 32 -16.80 -17.16 -24.39
N GLN A 33 -17.59 -17.65 -23.44
CA GLN A 33 -18.96 -17.17 -23.23
C GLN A 33 -19.04 -15.90 -22.37
N ASP A 34 -17.99 -15.58 -21.62
CA ASP A 34 -17.98 -14.45 -20.70
C ASP A 34 -17.97 -13.11 -21.45
N SER A 35 -18.69 -12.12 -20.92
CA SER A 35 -18.75 -10.76 -21.47
C SER A 35 -17.39 -10.06 -21.50
N ILE A 36 -16.48 -10.37 -20.56
CA ILE A 36 -15.11 -9.82 -20.57
C ILE A 36 -14.34 -10.28 -21.80
N SER A 37 -14.43 -11.56 -22.17
CA SER A 37 -13.72 -12.09 -23.34
C SER A 37 -14.24 -11.48 -24.64
N LYS A 38 -15.55 -11.23 -24.73
CA LYS A 38 -16.15 -10.52 -25.89
C LYS A 38 -15.65 -9.07 -25.97
N LEU A 39 -15.67 -8.34 -24.86
CA LEU A 39 -15.12 -6.98 -24.79
C LEU A 39 -13.64 -6.95 -25.16
N ALA A 40 -12.87 -7.95 -24.72
CA ALA A 40 -11.46 -8.06 -25.07
C ALA A 40 -11.28 -8.24 -26.58
N GLU A 41 -11.99 -9.20 -27.19
CA GLU A 41 -11.94 -9.42 -28.64
C GLU A 41 -12.34 -8.19 -29.44
N GLU A 42 -13.27 -7.38 -28.94
CA GLU A 42 -13.72 -6.15 -29.61
C GLU A 42 -12.72 -4.99 -29.49
N HIS A 43 -12.07 -4.80 -28.33
CA HIS A 43 -11.39 -3.53 -28.03
C HIS A 43 -9.87 -3.60 -27.92
N TRP A 44 -9.27 -4.67 -27.39
CA TRP A 44 -7.81 -4.72 -27.14
C TRP A 44 -7.11 -6.02 -27.53
N ALA A 45 -7.87 -7.11 -27.67
CA ALA A 45 -7.40 -8.43 -28.10
C ALA A 45 -7.84 -8.79 -29.52
N HIS A 46 -8.48 -7.86 -30.26
CA HIS A 46 -8.87 -8.10 -31.65
C HIS A 46 -7.69 -8.52 -32.52
N LYS A 47 -7.88 -9.48 -33.44
CA LYS A 47 -6.78 -9.99 -34.30
C LYS A 47 -6.20 -8.92 -35.22
N ASP A 48 -7.06 -8.07 -35.76
CA ASP A 48 -6.67 -6.88 -36.53
C ASP A 48 -6.38 -5.69 -35.58
N PRO A 49 -5.13 -5.18 -35.53
CA PRO A 49 -4.75 -4.05 -34.68
C PRO A 49 -5.50 -2.75 -35.00
N GLU A 50 -5.87 -2.48 -36.25
CA GLU A 50 -6.55 -1.23 -36.66
C GLU A 50 -7.98 -1.13 -36.08
N SER A 51 -8.56 -2.28 -35.76
CA SER A 51 -9.87 -2.38 -35.11
C SER A 51 -9.82 -2.06 -33.61
N ARG A 52 -8.63 -2.06 -32.98
CA ARG A 52 -8.46 -1.80 -31.54
C ARG A 52 -8.54 -0.30 -31.27
N LYS A 53 -9.75 0.20 -30.97
CA LYS A 53 -10.00 1.61 -30.70
C LYS A 53 -10.22 1.88 -29.21
N TRP A 54 -9.60 2.94 -28.73
CA TRP A 54 -9.82 3.44 -27.37
C TRP A 54 -11.24 3.96 -27.20
N ASP A 55 -11.90 3.51 -26.13
CA ASP A 55 -13.19 3.99 -25.70
C ASP A 55 -13.24 4.00 -24.16
N ALA A 56 -13.26 5.20 -23.58
CA ALA A 56 -13.29 5.37 -22.13
C ALA A 56 -14.56 4.77 -21.49
N SER A 57 -15.68 4.66 -22.23
CA SER A 57 -16.92 4.08 -21.72
C SER A 57 -16.80 2.58 -21.44
N VAL A 58 -15.88 1.89 -22.10
CA VAL A 58 -15.58 0.47 -21.86
C VAL A 58 -14.96 0.28 -20.47
N VAL A 59 -14.09 1.21 -20.05
CA VAL A 59 -13.48 1.22 -18.71
C VAL A 59 -14.56 1.37 -17.63
N GLU A 60 -15.48 2.32 -17.82
CA GLU A 60 -16.61 2.53 -16.90
C GLU A 60 -17.52 1.31 -16.83
N LYS A 61 -17.85 0.71 -17.98
CA LYS A 61 -18.67 -0.49 -18.07
C LYS A 61 -18.01 -1.66 -17.34
N ILE A 62 -16.72 -1.91 -17.56
CA ILE A 62 -16.01 -3.01 -16.91
C ILE A 62 -16.02 -2.81 -15.38
N TYR A 63 -15.67 -1.61 -14.91
CA TYR A 63 -15.64 -1.37 -13.46
C TYR A 63 -17.03 -1.48 -12.82
N TYR A 64 -18.02 -0.72 -13.29
CA TYR A 64 -19.32 -0.64 -12.61
C TYR A 64 -20.25 -1.81 -12.92
N LYS A 65 -20.25 -2.33 -14.17
CA LYS A 65 -21.20 -3.39 -14.59
C LYS A 65 -20.63 -4.79 -14.48
N GLU A 66 -19.35 -4.98 -14.83
CA GLU A 66 -18.78 -6.33 -14.82
C GLU A 66 -18.17 -6.69 -13.46
N LEU A 67 -17.53 -5.75 -12.77
CA LEU A 67 -16.84 -6.01 -11.50
C LEU A 67 -17.69 -5.63 -10.29
N GLN A 68 -18.14 -4.37 -10.17
CA GLN A 68 -18.81 -3.91 -8.95
C GLN A 68 -20.15 -4.66 -8.71
N GLU A 69 -20.97 -4.84 -9.74
CA GLU A 69 -22.24 -5.59 -9.62
C GLU A 69 -22.05 -7.08 -9.28
N THR A 70 -20.87 -7.65 -9.57
CA THR A 70 -20.53 -9.06 -9.25
C THR A 70 -19.70 -9.21 -7.99
N GLY A 71 -19.50 -8.14 -7.21
CA GLY A 71 -18.67 -8.16 -6.00
C GLY A 71 -17.19 -8.39 -6.27
N PHE A 72 -16.69 -7.98 -7.44
CA PHE A 72 -15.32 -8.17 -7.92
C PHE A 72 -14.93 -9.65 -8.04
N ALA A 73 -15.78 -10.45 -8.68
CA ALA A 73 -15.57 -11.88 -8.85
C ALA A 73 -14.18 -12.20 -9.46
N THR A 74 -13.42 -13.07 -8.79
CA THR A 74 -12.04 -13.43 -9.18
C THR A 74 -11.94 -13.88 -10.63
N LYS A 75 -12.91 -14.67 -11.12
CA LYS A 75 -12.96 -15.12 -12.51
C LYS A 75 -12.89 -13.95 -13.51
N LYS A 76 -13.58 -12.83 -13.24
CA LYS A 76 -13.59 -11.65 -14.13
C LYS A 76 -12.23 -10.95 -14.14
N LEU A 77 -11.59 -10.82 -12.98
CA LEU A 77 -10.24 -10.26 -12.85
C LEU A 77 -9.21 -11.11 -13.60
N MET A 78 -9.27 -12.44 -13.46
CA MET A 78 -8.41 -13.38 -14.20
C MET A 78 -8.57 -13.22 -15.70
N LEU A 79 -9.80 -13.09 -16.21
CA LEU A 79 -10.07 -12.91 -17.64
C LEU A 79 -9.49 -11.58 -18.18
N LEU A 80 -9.59 -10.50 -17.39
CA LEU A 80 -8.99 -9.21 -17.73
C LEU A 80 -7.46 -9.31 -17.77
N GLU A 81 -6.83 -9.96 -16.79
CA GLU A 81 -5.39 -10.19 -16.76
C GLU A 81 -4.94 -11.05 -17.96
N PHE A 82 -5.58 -12.19 -18.18
CA PHE A 82 -5.26 -13.14 -19.25
C PHE A 82 -5.34 -12.49 -20.64
N SER A 83 -6.31 -11.58 -20.83
CA SER A 83 -6.46 -10.84 -22.09
C SER A 83 -5.49 -9.66 -22.25
N GLN A 84 -4.60 -9.43 -21.27
CA GLN A 84 -3.62 -8.33 -21.20
C GLN A 84 -4.29 -6.95 -21.18
N TYR A 85 -5.37 -6.82 -20.41
CA TYR A 85 -6.15 -5.58 -20.32
C TYR A 85 -5.31 -4.39 -19.83
N LEU A 86 -4.40 -4.61 -18.89
CA LEU A 86 -3.50 -3.57 -18.38
C LEU A 86 -2.57 -3.05 -19.48
N GLU A 87 -1.85 -3.95 -20.15
CA GLU A 87 -0.81 -3.60 -21.12
C GLU A 87 -1.38 -3.09 -22.43
N LYS A 88 -2.50 -3.65 -22.89
CA LYS A 88 -3.04 -3.34 -24.23
C LYS A 88 -4.07 -2.22 -24.22
N TYR A 89 -4.75 -1.98 -23.09
CA TYR A 89 -5.88 -1.04 -23.05
C TYR A 89 -5.75 0.02 -21.97
N LEU A 90 -5.58 -0.36 -20.71
CA LEU A 90 -5.59 0.61 -19.60
C LEU A 90 -4.37 1.52 -19.64
N TRP A 91 -3.17 0.95 -19.63
CA TRP A 91 -1.95 1.74 -19.45
C TRP A 91 -1.64 2.55 -20.69
N THR A 92 -1.72 1.95 -21.89
CA THR A 92 -1.47 2.60 -23.19
C THR A 92 -2.35 3.83 -23.45
N ASN A 93 -3.51 3.91 -22.80
CA ASN A 93 -4.44 5.02 -22.94
C ASN A 93 -4.63 5.81 -21.64
N PHE A 94 -3.74 5.64 -20.65
CA PHE A 94 -3.79 6.42 -19.43
C PHE A 94 -3.39 7.87 -19.70
N ASP A 95 -4.13 8.79 -19.09
CA ASP A 95 -3.84 10.22 -19.04
C ASP A 95 -4.31 10.70 -17.67
N ALA A 96 -3.37 11.07 -16.80
CA ALA A 96 -3.68 11.42 -15.42
C ALA A 96 -4.71 12.56 -15.30
N SER A 97 -4.75 13.46 -16.29
CA SER A 97 -5.66 14.62 -16.30
C SER A 97 -7.10 14.27 -16.71
N LYS A 98 -7.31 13.13 -17.37
CA LYS A 98 -8.61 12.71 -17.93
C LYS A 98 -9.12 11.39 -17.39
N ALA A 99 -8.22 10.53 -16.90
CA ALA A 99 -8.57 9.20 -16.45
C ALA A 99 -9.62 9.29 -15.33
N SER A 100 -10.65 8.46 -15.41
CA SER A 100 -11.71 8.44 -14.40
C SER A 100 -11.27 7.72 -13.13
N LEU A 101 -12.14 7.70 -12.12
CA LEU A 101 -11.96 6.86 -10.93
C LEU A 101 -11.86 5.38 -11.32
N ALA A 102 -12.76 4.91 -12.19
CA ALA A 102 -12.77 3.54 -12.68
C ALA A 102 -11.45 3.15 -13.35
N HIS A 103 -10.86 4.03 -14.17
CA HIS A 103 -9.58 3.79 -14.83
C HIS A 103 -8.45 3.56 -13.82
N VAL A 104 -8.33 4.44 -12.81
CA VAL A 104 -7.30 4.30 -11.77
C VAL A 104 -7.50 3.02 -10.97
N LEU A 105 -8.72 2.73 -10.54
CA LEU A 105 -9.03 1.54 -9.74
C LEU A 105 -8.86 0.24 -10.54
N LEU A 106 -9.13 0.23 -11.84
CA LEU A 106 -8.87 -0.93 -12.70
C LEU A 106 -7.37 -1.19 -12.84
N ILE A 107 -6.53 -0.16 -12.95
CA ILE A 107 -5.07 -0.35 -12.96
C ILE A 107 -4.62 -0.95 -11.61
N VAL A 108 -5.12 -0.44 -10.48
CA VAL A 108 -4.88 -1.00 -9.14
C VAL A 108 -5.27 -2.49 -9.08
N LEU A 109 -6.47 -2.82 -9.53
CA LEU A 109 -6.97 -4.21 -9.55
C LEU A 109 -6.12 -5.13 -10.43
N MET A 110 -5.70 -4.68 -11.62
CA MET A 110 -4.87 -5.50 -12.51
C MET A 110 -3.47 -5.74 -11.93
N VAL A 111 -2.88 -4.76 -11.26
CA VAL A 111 -1.60 -4.97 -10.55
C VAL A 111 -1.78 -6.01 -9.45
N ASN A 112 -2.80 -5.86 -8.59
CA ASN A 112 -3.08 -6.82 -7.51
C ASN A 112 -3.31 -8.24 -8.06
N GLU A 113 -4.04 -8.36 -9.17
CA GLU A 113 -4.32 -9.64 -9.82
C GLU A 113 -3.05 -10.28 -10.38
N LYS A 114 -2.13 -9.49 -10.98
CA LYS A 114 -0.83 -9.97 -11.43
C LYS A 114 0.02 -10.53 -10.28
N PHE A 115 0.03 -9.86 -9.13
CA PHE A 115 0.67 -10.39 -7.93
C PHE A 115 0.02 -11.69 -7.44
N ARG A 116 -1.32 -11.76 -7.48
CA ARG A 116 -2.08 -12.97 -7.11
C ARG A 116 -1.71 -14.17 -8.00
N GLU A 117 -1.55 -13.94 -9.31
CA GLU A 117 -1.13 -14.93 -10.31
C GLU A 117 0.39 -15.12 -10.40
N ARG A 118 1.16 -14.39 -9.58
CA ARG A 118 2.64 -14.45 -9.51
C ARG A 118 3.34 -14.15 -10.85
N VAL A 119 2.79 -13.21 -11.60
CA VAL A 119 3.39 -12.68 -12.84
C VAL A 119 3.95 -11.28 -12.63
N SER A 120 4.87 -10.85 -13.50
CA SER A 120 5.48 -9.52 -13.39
C SER A 120 4.42 -8.42 -13.57
N ALA A 121 4.26 -7.57 -12.56
CA ALA A 121 3.31 -6.47 -12.57
C ALA A 121 3.92 -5.15 -13.06
N TRP A 122 5.16 -4.85 -12.65
CA TRP A 122 5.74 -3.53 -12.87
C TRP A 122 6.28 -3.31 -14.28
N ASP A 123 6.60 -4.39 -15.01
CA ASP A 123 7.05 -4.30 -16.41
C ASP A 123 5.98 -3.70 -17.32
N SER A 124 4.69 -3.88 -16.98
CA SER A 124 3.55 -3.33 -17.72
C SER A 124 3.60 -1.79 -17.84
N PHE A 125 4.31 -1.10 -16.93
CA PHE A 125 4.41 0.36 -16.92
C PHE A 125 5.58 0.91 -17.77
N MET A 126 6.50 0.06 -18.23
CA MET A 126 7.75 0.48 -18.87
C MET A 126 7.58 1.09 -20.26
N ASN A 127 6.41 0.91 -20.90
CA ASN A 127 6.10 1.55 -22.18
C ASN A 127 5.84 3.06 -22.04
N MET A 128 5.35 3.51 -20.88
CA MET A 128 5.07 4.94 -20.61
C MET A 128 5.42 5.33 -19.16
N PRO A 129 6.68 5.17 -18.72
CA PRO A 129 7.06 5.29 -17.31
C PRO A 129 6.87 6.72 -16.76
N ALA A 130 6.87 7.73 -17.64
CA ALA A 130 6.67 9.14 -17.25
C ALA A 130 5.27 9.42 -16.67
N GLN A 131 4.27 8.59 -16.95
CA GLN A 131 2.92 8.76 -16.40
C GLN A 131 2.74 8.15 -15.01
N PHE A 132 3.65 7.25 -14.60
CA PHE A 132 3.55 6.51 -13.35
C PHE A 132 3.51 7.40 -12.10
N PRO A 133 4.32 8.48 -11.97
CA PRO A 133 4.25 9.34 -10.79
C PRO A 133 2.87 9.98 -10.58
N GLU A 134 2.20 10.39 -11.66
CA GLU A 134 0.87 10.99 -11.60
C GLU A 134 -0.21 9.94 -11.32
N PHE A 135 -0.11 8.73 -11.90
CA PHE A 135 -0.96 7.60 -11.52
C PHE A 135 -0.84 7.29 -10.02
N PHE A 136 0.39 7.11 -9.54
CA PHE A 136 0.67 6.79 -8.15
C PHE A 136 0.15 7.89 -7.22
N SER A 137 0.36 9.17 -7.56
CA SER A 137 -0.21 10.31 -6.84
C SER A 137 -1.74 10.21 -6.69
N ARG A 138 -2.46 9.83 -7.76
CA ARG A 138 -3.91 9.63 -7.68
C ARG A 138 -4.30 8.49 -6.75
N VAL A 139 -3.56 7.38 -6.77
CA VAL A 139 -3.79 6.26 -5.83
C VAL A 139 -3.59 6.72 -4.38
N LEU A 140 -2.54 7.49 -4.09
CA LEU A 140 -2.31 8.04 -2.75
C LEU A 140 -3.46 8.95 -2.31
N HIS A 141 -3.94 9.85 -3.17
CA HIS A 141 -5.09 10.70 -2.84
C HIS A 141 -6.37 9.89 -2.61
N LEU A 142 -6.57 8.76 -3.30
CA LEU A 142 -7.71 7.86 -3.06
C LEU A 142 -7.60 7.06 -1.75
N SER A 143 -6.40 6.95 -1.16
CA SER A 143 -6.17 6.22 0.09
C SER A 143 -6.45 7.03 1.36
N VAL A 144 -6.63 8.36 1.25
CA VAL A 144 -6.87 9.27 2.38
C VAL A 144 -8.03 10.23 2.13
N SER A 145 -8.53 10.87 3.18
CA SER A 145 -9.63 11.84 3.08
C SER A 145 -9.23 13.07 2.24
N PRO A 146 -10.19 13.70 1.53
CA PRO A 146 -11.63 13.41 1.53
C PRO A 146 -12.07 12.36 0.50
N LEU A 147 -11.18 11.91 -0.39
CA LEU A 147 -11.61 11.02 -1.49
C LEU A 147 -11.94 9.62 -0.99
N VAL A 148 -11.15 9.10 -0.04
CA VAL A 148 -11.37 7.77 0.54
C VAL A 148 -12.76 7.63 1.16
N ASP A 149 -13.34 8.72 1.66
CA ASP A 149 -14.63 8.74 2.35
C ASP A 149 -15.80 8.30 1.47
N ASN A 150 -15.66 8.46 0.15
CA ASN A 150 -16.65 8.03 -0.84
C ASN A 150 -16.43 6.58 -1.33
N LEU A 151 -15.41 5.88 -0.84
CA LEU A 151 -15.06 4.52 -1.26
C LEU A 151 -15.53 3.49 -0.23
N THR A 152 -16.04 2.36 -0.72
CA THR A 152 -16.37 1.20 0.12
C THR A 152 -15.10 0.61 0.74
N LEU A 153 -15.23 -0.08 1.89
CA LEU A 153 -14.09 -0.71 2.54
C LEU A 153 -13.40 -1.75 1.63
N GLN A 154 -14.16 -2.48 0.82
CA GLN A 154 -13.62 -3.40 -0.19
C GLN A 154 -12.68 -2.68 -1.18
N VAL A 155 -13.09 -1.51 -1.71
CA VAL A 155 -12.26 -0.72 -2.63
C VAL A 155 -11.04 -0.13 -1.92
N ARG A 156 -11.20 0.36 -0.68
CA ARG A 156 -10.07 0.82 0.15
C ARG A 156 -9.06 -0.30 0.38
N ARG A 157 -9.51 -1.54 0.56
CA ARG A 157 -8.65 -2.73 0.69
C ARG A 157 -7.87 -3.00 -0.59
N PHE A 158 -8.47 -2.86 -1.78
CA PHE A 158 -7.73 -3.01 -3.04
C PHE A 158 -6.61 -1.98 -3.21
N ILE A 159 -6.88 -0.73 -2.82
CA ILE A 159 -5.87 0.34 -2.82
C ILE A 159 -4.73 -0.01 -1.85
N LEU A 160 -5.08 -0.48 -0.64
CA LEU A 160 -4.10 -0.88 0.36
C LEU A 160 -3.22 -2.05 -0.11
N ILE A 161 -3.81 -3.07 -0.73
CA ILE A 161 -3.06 -4.20 -1.30
C ILE A 161 -2.09 -3.73 -2.40
N PHE A 162 -2.50 -2.78 -3.24
CA PHE A 162 -1.59 -2.18 -4.23
C PHE A 162 -0.41 -1.46 -3.56
N LEU A 163 -0.67 -0.73 -2.47
CA LEU A 163 0.39 -0.06 -1.70
C LEU A 163 1.33 -1.08 -1.04
N ILE A 164 0.80 -2.17 -0.47
CA ILE A 164 1.61 -3.28 0.06
C ILE A 164 2.55 -3.80 -1.03
N HIS A 165 2.01 -4.15 -2.21
CA HIS A 165 2.83 -4.62 -3.32
C HIS A 165 3.88 -3.59 -3.76
N ALA A 166 3.55 -2.30 -3.77
CA ALA A 166 4.50 -1.24 -4.12
C ALA A 166 5.65 -1.16 -3.12
N PHE A 167 5.35 -1.17 -1.81
CA PHE A 167 6.36 -1.12 -0.75
C PHE A 167 7.13 -2.44 -0.57
N GLN A 168 6.60 -3.57 -1.03
CA GLN A 168 7.32 -4.84 -1.13
C GLN A 168 8.24 -4.92 -2.37
N SER A 169 8.12 -3.97 -3.32
CA SER A 169 8.84 -3.98 -4.60
C SER A 169 9.88 -2.87 -4.71
N LEU A 170 10.55 -2.53 -3.60
CA LEU A 170 11.54 -1.45 -3.60
C LEU A 170 12.77 -1.78 -4.44
N GLU A 171 13.01 -3.01 -4.88
CA GLU A 171 14.03 -3.33 -5.88
C GLU A 171 13.77 -2.68 -7.24
N ASN A 172 12.49 -2.41 -7.58
CA ASN A 172 12.11 -1.75 -8.82
C ASN A 172 12.33 -0.23 -8.73
N ASN A 173 13.18 0.32 -9.60
CA ASN A 173 13.55 1.74 -9.57
C ASN A 173 12.38 2.71 -9.81
N LEU A 174 11.36 2.31 -10.58
CA LEU A 174 10.18 3.16 -10.84
C LEU A 174 9.35 3.28 -9.56
N VAL A 175 9.07 2.15 -8.92
CA VAL A 175 8.25 2.07 -7.71
C VAL A 175 8.98 2.61 -6.48
N ARG A 176 10.28 2.29 -6.33
CA ARG A 176 11.13 2.76 -5.21
C ARG A 176 11.08 4.27 -5.05
N LYS A 177 11.21 5.02 -6.15
CA LYS A 177 11.21 6.49 -6.11
C LYS A 177 9.89 7.05 -5.56
N GLU A 178 8.78 6.42 -5.93
CA GLU A 178 7.44 6.82 -5.50
C GLU A 178 7.12 6.41 -4.07
N CYS A 179 7.64 5.27 -3.59
CA CYS A 179 7.45 4.83 -2.21
C CYS A 179 8.34 5.58 -1.22
N LEU A 180 9.64 5.72 -1.52
CA LEU A 180 10.60 6.32 -0.58
C LEU A 180 10.39 7.84 -0.38
N ARG A 181 9.68 8.52 -1.30
CA ARG A 181 9.27 9.92 -1.08
C ARG A 181 8.19 10.08 0.00
N LEU A 182 7.58 8.98 0.45
CA LEU A 182 6.50 8.98 1.46
C LEU A 182 6.97 8.64 2.88
N VAL A 183 8.20 8.15 3.02
CA VAL A 183 8.84 7.82 4.31
C VAL A 183 10.14 8.61 4.60
N PRO A 184 10.36 9.85 4.11
CA PRO A 184 11.55 10.63 4.46
C PRO A 184 11.43 11.23 5.86
N ILE A 185 12.53 11.80 6.39
CA ILE A 185 12.54 12.51 7.68
C ILE A 185 11.48 13.62 7.79
N SER A 186 10.96 14.18 6.69
CA SER A 186 9.90 15.19 6.76
C SER A 186 8.58 14.68 7.36
N ILE A 187 8.35 13.37 7.39
CA ILE A 187 7.18 12.82 8.10
C ILE A 187 7.20 13.11 9.59
N TRP A 188 8.37 13.44 10.16
CA TRP A 188 8.49 13.92 11.54
C TRP A 188 7.88 15.31 11.77
N HIS A 189 7.32 15.94 10.73
CA HIS A 189 6.40 17.05 10.90
C HIS A 189 5.11 16.64 11.63
N CYS A 190 4.71 15.37 11.48
CA CYS A 190 3.51 14.80 12.08
C CYS A 190 3.73 14.19 13.47
N LEU A 191 4.94 14.29 14.04
CA LEU A 191 5.14 13.95 15.45
C LEU A 191 4.34 14.90 16.33
N SER A 192 3.76 14.35 17.39
CA SER A 192 2.83 15.01 18.29
C SER A 192 3.43 16.25 18.96
N THR A 193 4.74 16.21 19.27
CA THR A 193 5.45 17.32 19.90
C THR A 193 6.82 17.58 19.23
N PRO A 194 7.25 18.86 19.16
CA PRO A 194 8.62 19.19 18.77
C PRO A 194 9.68 18.52 19.66
N GLU A 195 9.39 18.34 20.94
CA GLU A 195 10.29 17.76 21.94
C GLU A 195 10.62 16.30 21.62
N ARG A 196 9.66 15.51 21.11
CA ARG A 196 9.89 14.14 20.64
C ARG A 196 10.95 14.12 19.54
N ARG A 197 10.84 15.04 18.58
CA ARG A 197 11.80 15.16 17.47
C ARG A 197 13.18 15.61 17.95
N GLU A 198 13.24 16.58 18.87
CA GLU A 198 14.51 17.03 19.44
C GLU A 198 15.19 15.93 20.27
N ALA A 199 14.44 15.00 20.86
CA ALA A 199 15.01 13.83 21.54
C ALA A 199 15.80 12.93 20.58
N GLU A 200 15.26 12.68 19.38
CA GLU A 200 15.96 11.93 18.33
C GLU A 200 17.24 12.66 17.86
N PHE A 201 17.17 13.98 17.69
CA PHE A 201 18.32 14.79 17.30
C PHE A 201 19.45 14.80 18.33
N ARG A 202 19.12 14.64 19.62
CA ARG A 202 20.14 14.50 20.68
C ARG A 202 20.89 13.18 20.57
N MET A 203 20.23 12.12 20.10
CA MET A 203 20.85 10.81 19.89
C MET A 203 21.66 10.76 18.60
N ASN A 204 21.23 11.48 17.55
CA ASN A 204 21.99 11.58 16.31
C ASN A 204 21.93 13.00 15.72
N LYS A 205 23.06 13.73 15.79
CA LYS A 205 23.18 15.11 15.32
C LYS A 205 23.02 15.25 13.80
N GLU A 206 23.38 14.24 13.01
CA GLU A 206 23.25 14.29 11.54
C GLU A 206 21.79 14.38 11.10
N LEU A 207 20.87 13.88 11.92
CA LEU A 207 19.43 14.00 11.70
C LEU A 207 18.98 15.45 11.76
N LYS A 208 19.55 16.23 12.69
CA LYS A 208 19.23 17.65 12.84
C LYS A 208 19.60 18.44 11.58
N ASP A 209 20.78 18.17 11.02
CA ASP A 209 21.25 18.81 9.80
C ASP A 209 20.43 18.39 8.58
N THR A 210 20.05 17.11 8.51
CA THR A 210 19.20 16.58 7.45
C THR A 210 17.79 17.18 7.51
N TRP A 211 17.19 17.23 8.70
CA TRP A 211 15.91 17.90 8.94
C TRP A 211 15.97 19.39 8.55
N ALA A 212 17.00 20.12 8.98
CA ALA A 212 17.17 21.52 8.65
C ALA A 212 17.23 21.77 7.14
N ARG A 213 17.94 20.91 6.38
CA ARG A 213 17.99 20.97 4.91
C ARG A 213 16.63 20.73 4.28
N VAL A 214 15.90 19.71 4.73
CA VAL A 214 14.56 19.36 4.21
C VAL A 214 13.55 20.46 4.48
N ILE A 215 13.53 21.01 5.70
CA ILE A 215 12.64 22.12 6.07
C ILE A 215 12.99 23.39 5.31
N LYS A 216 14.28 23.70 5.09
CA LYS A 216 14.69 24.83 4.26
C LYS A 216 14.14 24.71 2.83
N LYS A 217 14.23 23.52 2.22
CA LYS A 217 13.67 23.24 0.89
C LYS A 217 12.14 23.40 0.89
N TYR A 218 11.46 22.82 1.87
CA TYR A 218 10.00 22.94 2.00
C TYR A 218 9.55 24.40 2.16
N ARG A 219 10.24 25.21 2.98
CA ARG A 219 9.90 26.63 3.17
C ARG A 219 10.09 27.47 1.91
N ALA A 220 11.07 27.11 1.07
CA ALA A 220 11.35 27.77 -0.20
C ALA A 220 10.45 27.29 -1.35
N ALA A 221 9.72 26.20 -1.19
CA ALA A 221 8.79 25.70 -2.20
C ALA A 221 7.53 26.58 -2.28
N GLU A 222 6.97 26.72 -3.49
CA GLU A 222 5.78 27.51 -3.77
C GLU A 222 4.80 26.75 -4.69
N GLY A 223 3.56 27.23 -4.76
CA GLY A 223 2.52 26.71 -5.65
C GLY A 223 2.28 25.20 -5.52
N ALA A 224 2.11 24.54 -6.67
CA ALA A 224 1.82 23.11 -6.76
C ALA A 224 2.93 22.23 -6.14
N HIS A 225 4.20 22.65 -6.22
CA HIS A 225 5.30 21.89 -5.61
C HIS A 225 5.20 21.87 -4.08
N LYS A 226 4.86 23.00 -3.46
CA LYS A 226 4.64 23.06 -2.01
C LYS A 226 3.47 22.20 -1.56
N GLN A 227 2.36 22.23 -2.30
CA GLN A 227 1.20 21.39 -2.01
C GLN A 227 1.52 19.90 -2.09
N LYS A 228 2.32 19.50 -3.09
CA LYS A 228 2.83 18.13 -3.20
C LYS A 228 3.68 17.73 -2.00
N LEU A 229 4.63 18.56 -1.58
CA LEU A 229 5.45 18.29 -0.39
C LEU A 229 4.62 18.24 0.90
N GLU A 230 3.59 19.08 1.02
CA GLU A 230 2.65 19.09 2.14
C GLU A 230 1.89 17.76 2.24
N PHE A 231 1.38 17.29 1.10
CA PHE A 231 0.68 16.02 1.01
C PHE A 231 1.61 14.85 1.35
N GLU A 232 2.78 14.76 0.69
CA GLU A 232 3.73 13.66 0.90
C GLU A 232 4.20 13.52 2.35
N ARG A 233 4.48 14.63 3.04
CA ARG A 233 4.97 14.60 4.43
C ARG A 233 3.90 14.26 5.46
N SER A 234 2.61 14.32 5.09
CA SER A 234 1.47 14.07 6.00
C SER A 234 0.67 12.83 5.64
N TRP A 235 0.78 12.35 4.39
CA TRP A 235 0.01 11.22 3.85
C TRP A 235 0.01 10.00 4.76
N LEU A 236 1.19 9.56 5.23
CA LEU A 236 1.30 8.36 6.05
C LEU A 236 0.60 8.54 7.41
N ALA A 237 0.73 9.71 8.04
CA ALA A 237 0.03 10.01 9.29
C ALA A 237 -1.50 10.07 9.09
N GLU A 238 -1.98 10.64 7.99
CA GLU A 238 -3.42 10.65 7.66
C GLU A 238 -3.95 9.24 7.36
N LEU A 239 -3.17 8.41 6.67
CA LEU A 239 -3.49 7.01 6.41
C LEU A 239 -3.60 6.22 7.72
N LEU A 240 -2.66 6.40 8.66
CA LEU A 240 -2.69 5.79 9.99
C LEU A 240 -3.94 6.19 10.79
N LYS A 241 -4.31 7.48 10.77
CA LYS A 241 -5.54 7.97 11.42
C LYS A 241 -6.79 7.32 10.83
N GLY A 242 -6.86 7.22 9.51
CA GLY A 242 -7.95 6.54 8.80
C GLY A 242 -8.08 5.07 9.21
N PHE A 243 -6.95 4.37 9.33
CA PHE A 243 -6.91 3.00 9.84
C PHE A 243 -7.43 2.89 11.28
N VAL A 244 -6.94 3.73 12.20
CA VAL A 244 -7.39 3.70 13.60
C VAL A 244 -8.90 3.94 13.70
N SER A 245 -9.45 4.86 12.88
CA SER A 245 -10.89 5.10 12.81
C SER A 245 -11.67 3.84 12.42
N ILE A 246 -11.22 3.12 11.38
CA ILE A 246 -11.85 1.86 10.94
C ILE A 246 -11.69 0.77 12.02
N LEU A 247 -10.51 0.65 12.61
CA LEU A 247 -10.21 -0.32 13.66
C LEU A 247 -11.16 -0.19 14.86
N TYR A 248 -11.42 1.04 15.31
CA TYR A 248 -12.32 1.31 16.43
C TYR A 248 -13.81 1.27 16.06
N SER A 249 -14.14 1.16 14.76
CA SER A 249 -15.52 0.89 14.32
C SER A 249 -15.93 -0.57 14.52
N ILE A 250 -14.98 -1.48 14.73
CA ILE A 250 -15.21 -2.91 14.93
C ILE A 250 -15.58 -3.14 16.41
N PRO A 251 -16.79 -3.60 16.73
CA PRO A 251 -17.23 -3.75 18.12
C PRO A 251 -16.60 -4.99 18.79
N GLU A 252 -16.56 -5.00 20.11
CA GLU A 252 -16.13 -6.16 20.92
C GLU A 252 -17.14 -7.32 20.88
N THR A 253 -18.43 -7.02 20.76
CA THR A 253 -19.51 -8.01 20.72
C THR A 253 -20.50 -7.68 19.62
N GLY A 254 -21.17 -8.70 19.07
CA GLY A 254 -22.18 -8.53 18.04
C GLY A 254 -21.61 -8.62 16.61
N PRO A 255 -22.46 -8.31 15.61
CA PRO A 255 -22.11 -8.46 14.20
C PRO A 255 -20.97 -7.53 13.80
N THR A 256 -20.09 -8.05 12.95
CA THR A 256 -18.94 -7.33 12.40
C THR A 256 -19.12 -7.08 10.92
N ASN A 257 -18.47 -6.02 10.45
CA ASN A 257 -18.25 -5.83 9.03
C ASN A 257 -16.95 -6.56 8.64
N ASP A 258 -17.07 -7.67 7.92
CA ASP A 258 -15.92 -8.50 7.53
C ASP A 258 -14.92 -7.73 6.67
N ASP A 259 -15.36 -6.75 5.87
CA ASP A 259 -14.45 -5.89 5.11
C ASP A 259 -13.64 -4.96 6.02
N ALA A 260 -14.19 -4.54 7.17
CA ALA A 260 -13.44 -3.74 8.14
C ALA A 260 -12.34 -4.57 8.81
N VAL A 261 -12.66 -5.81 9.20
CA VAL A 261 -11.68 -6.76 9.77
C VAL A 261 -10.58 -7.03 8.75
N ALA A 262 -10.94 -7.44 7.53
CA ALA A 262 -9.98 -7.72 6.46
C ALA A 262 -9.13 -6.50 6.07
N TYR A 263 -9.71 -5.29 6.08
CA TYR A 263 -8.95 -4.06 5.88
C TYR A 263 -7.91 -3.87 6.99
N CYS A 264 -8.29 -4.02 8.26
CA CYS A 264 -7.38 -3.90 9.39
C CYS A 264 -6.26 -4.96 9.38
N GLU A 265 -6.56 -6.20 9.00
CA GLU A 265 -5.54 -7.25 8.82
C GLU A 265 -4.52 -6.87 7.74
N ARG A 266 -4.97 -6.46 6.55
CA ARG A 266 -4.08 -5.95 5.50
C ARG A 266 -3.31 -4.72 5.93
N PHE A 267 -3.91 -3.89 6.78
CA PHE A 267 -3.22 -2.71 7.28
C PHE A 267 -2.08 -3.09 8.23
N LEU A 268 -2.26 -4.09 9.10
CA LEU A 268 -1.16 -4.60 9.91
C LEU A 268 -0.04 -5.23 9.05
N GLU A 269 -0.38 -5.96 7.99
CA GLU A 269 0.60 -6.45 7.00
C GLU A 269 1.41 -5.27 6.41
N PHE A 270 0.73 -4.20 6.00
CA PHE A 270 1.39 -3.00 5.49
C PHE A 270 2.36 -2.38 6.51
N LEU A 271 1.96 -2.27 7.78
CA LEU A 271 2.83 -1.73 8.83
C LEU A 271 4.04 -2.66 9.11
N ILE A 272 3.83 -3.97 9.09
CA ILE A 272 4.90 -4.96 9.25
C ILE A 272 5.93 -4.81 8.12
N ASP A 273 5.49 -4.70 6.86
CA ASP A 273 6.40 -4.53 5.73
C ASP A 273 7.20 -3.23 5.77
N LEU A 274 6.61 -2.15 6.31
CA LEU A 274 7.32 -0.89 6.51
C LEU A 274 8.36 -1.00 7.63
N GLU A 275 8.06 -1.72 8.71
CA GLU A 275 8.98 -1.91 9.83
C GLU A 275 10.06 -2.97 9.55
N ALA A 276 9.79 -3.95 8.69
CA ALA A 276 10.70 -5.07 8.41
C ALA A 276 11.87 -4.72 7.48
N GLN A 277 11.86 -3.53 6.85
CA GLN A 277 12.94 -3.10 5.95
C GLN A 277 13.49 -1.72 6.32
N LEU A 278 14.81 -1.63 6.44
CA LEU A 278 15.51 -0.42 6.92
C LEU A 278 15.16 0.88 6.15
N PRO A 279 15.04 0.89 4.80
CA PRO A 279 14.75 2.11 4.06
C PRO A 279 13.43 2.79 4.41
N THR A 280 12.43 2.02 4.84
CA THR A 280 11.11 2.53 5.25
C THR A 280 11.04 2.72 6.75
N ARG A 281 11.60 1.78 7.53
CA ARG A 281 11.62 1.81 9.00
C ARG A 281 12.29 3.08 9.56
N ARG A 282 13.42 3.49 8.97
CA ARG A 282 14.34 4.52 9.49
C ARG A 282 13.69 5.73 10.14
N PHE A 283 12.66 6.30 9.51
CA PHE A 283 11.93 7.44 10.05
C PHE A 283 10.51 7.08 10.48
N PHE A 284 9.97 5.99 9.92
CA PHE A 284 8.63 5.52 10.19
C PHE A 284 8.47 4.97 11.61
N ASN A 285 9.44 4.21 12.12
CA ASN A 285 9.37 3.61 13.46
C ASN A 285 9.12 4.66 14.56
N THR A 286 9.84 5.79 14.52
CA THR A 286 9.62 6.93 15.43
C THR A 286 8.19 7.50 15.33
N LEU A 287 7.64 7.58 14.11
CA LEU A 287 6.27 8.08 13.90
C LEU A 287 5.24 7.07 14.40
N LEU A 288 5.45 5.78 14.15
CA LEU A 288 4.59 4.68 14.60
C LEU A 288 4.50 4.65 16.15
N ASP A 289 5.66 4.81 16.81
CA ASP A 289 5.79 4.93 18.26
C ASP A 289 5.09 6.18 18.80
N ASP A 290 5.39 7.36 18.27
CA ASP A 290 4.80 8.62 18.75
C ASP A 290 3.27 8.66 18.61
N LEU A 291 2.73 8.13 17.49
CA LEU A 291 1.29 8.01 17.27
C LEU A 291 0.63 6.85 18.04
N GLN A 292 1.41 6.10 18.83
CA GLN A 292 0.94 5.03 19.70
C GLN A 292 0.17 3.92 18.97
N ILE A 293 0.50 3.66 17.69
CA ILE A 293 -0.31 2.78 16.83
C ILE A 293 -0.40 1.36 17.39
N VAL A 294 0.72 0.79 17.87
CA VAL A 294 0.72 -0.55 18.48
C VAL A 294 -0.14 -0.59 19.75
N VAL A 295 -0.10 0.47 20.57
CA VAL A 295 -0.91 0.57 21.80
C VAL A 295 -2.39 0.68 21.45
N LEU A 296 -2.74 1.55 20.51
CA LEU A 296 -4.12 1.69 20.01
C LEU A 296 -4.65 0.35 19.46
N CYS A 297 -3.82 -0.40 18.72
CA CYS A 297 -4.19 -1.74 18.25
C CYS A 297 -4.48 -2.71 19.39
N ARG A 298 -3.65 -2.72 20.44
CA ARG A 298 -3.85 -3.59 21.61
C ARG A 298 -5.09 -3.23 22.44
N LEU A 299 -5.48 -1.96 22.46
CA LEU A 299 -6.63 -1.48 23.22
C LEU A 299 -7.95 -1.56 22.44
N ALA A 300 -7.87 -1.72 21.11
CA ALA A 300 -9.03 -1.75 20.22
C ALA A 300 -10.03 -2.86 20.60
N PRO A 301 -11.34 -2.65 20.41
CA PRO A 301 -12.36 -3.62 20.82
C PRO A 301 -12.23 -4.98 20.12
N ILE A 302 -11.70 -5.03 18.89
CA ILE A 302 -11.45 -6.27 18.14
C ILE A 302 -10.58 -7.28 18.90
N VAL A 303 -9.65 -6.82 19.74
CA VAL A 303 -8.73 -7.68 20.51
C VAL A 303 -9.44 -8.52 21.56
N ARG A 304 -10.58 -8.05 22.07
CA ARG A 304 -11.37 -8.74 23.11
C ARG A 304 -12.48 -9.62 22.52
N ARG A 305 -12.61 -9.69 21.19
CA ARG A 305 -13.56 -10.58 20.52
C ARG A 305 -13.18 -12.03 20.74
N LYS A 306 -14.21 -12.88 20.86
CA LYS A 306 -14.04 -14.34 21.03
C LYS A 306 -13.69 -15.06 19.72
N GLU A 307 -14.14 -14.55 18.58
CA GLU A 307 -14.02 -15.15 17.26
C GLU A 307 -13.83 -14.05 16.20
N GLY A 308 -13.11 -14.37 15.11
CA GLY A 308 -12.94 -13.49 13.95
C GLY A 308 -11.88 -12.40 14.15
N SER A 309 -10.97 -12.58 15.10
CA SER A 309 -9.85 -11.67 15.40
C SER A 309 -8.49 -12.37 15.43
N GLU A 310 -8.44 -13.68 15.18
CA GLU A 310 -7.26 -14.52 15.38
C GLU A 310 -6.08 -14.08 14.49
N LEU A 311 -6.33 -13.82 13.21
CA LEU A 311 -5.31 -13.36 12.27
C LEU A 311 -4.84 -11.93 12.61
N PHE A 312 -5.76 -11.02 12.94
CA PHE A 312 -5.41 -9.69 13.41
C PHE A 312 -4.47 -9.74 14.64
N LEU A 313 -4.74 -10.61 15.61
CA LEU A 313 -3.90 -10.78 16.80
C LEU A 313 -2.51 -11.32 16.46
N GLN A 314 -2.40 -12.29 15.55
CA GLN A 314 -1.11 -12.83 15.09
C GLN A 314 -0.27 -11.76 14.38
N LEU A 315 -0.90 -10.96 13.51
CA LEU A 315 -0.25 -9.85 12.83
C LEU A 315 0.16 -8.77 13.83
N LEU A 316 -0.66 -8.48 14.85
CA LEU A 316 -0.35 -7.49 15.87
C LEU A 316 0.90 -7.87 16.69
N GLU A 317 1.04 -9.13 17.09
CA GLU A 317 2.27 -9.58 17.77
C GLU A 317 3.49 -9.53 16.84
N THR A 318 3.32 -9.80 15.54
CA THR A 318 4.39 -9.63 14.55
C THR A 318 4.81 -8.18 14.40
N LEU A 319 3.85 -7.26 14.30
CA LEU A 319 4.13 -5.81 14.23
C LEU A 319 4.83 -5.34 15.50
N LYS A 320 4.39 -5.78 16.68
CA LYS A 320 5.02 -5.45 17.96
C LYS A 320 6.47 -5.93 18.03
N PHE A 321 6.76 -7.13 17.51
CA PHE A 321 8.12 -7.63 17.40
C PHE A 321 8.99 -6.72 16.53
N TYR A 322 8.53 -6.37 15.32
CA TYR A 322 9.30 -5.48 14.45
C TYR A 322 9.44 -4.07 15.05
N ALA A 323 8.37 -3.45 15.55
CA ALA A 323 8.43 -2.11 16.17
C ALA A 323 9.44 -2.06 17.34
N GLY A 324 9.53 -3.14 18.14
CA GLY A 324 10.49 -3.28 19.22
C GLY A 324 11.83 -3.91 18.84
N PHE A 325 12.09 -4.19 17.57
CA PHE A 325 13.27 -4.93 17.13
C PHE A 325 14.56 -4.17 17.45
N GLU A 326 15.55 -4.89 17.96
CA GLU A 326 16.78 -4.36 18.56
C GLU A 326 17.81 -4.00 17.47
N ILE A 327 17.47 -2.99 16.67
CA ILE A 327 18.28 -2.47 15.57
C ILE A 327 18.38 -0.95 15.65
N ASN A 328 19.53 -0.41 15.26
CA ASN A 328 19.67 1.01 15.02
C ASN A 328 19.03 1.38 13.68
N ASP A 329 17.96 2.18 13.74
CA ASP A 329 17.15 2.58 12.59
C ASP A 329 17.92 3.37 11.50
N PHE A 330 19.10 3.92 11.83
CA PHE A 330 19.85 4.78 10.92
C PHE A 330 20.95 4.04 10.18
N ASP A 331 21.78 3.26 10.87
CA ASP A 331 22.89 2.51 10.28
C ASP A 331 22.57 1.02 10.04
N GLY A 332 21.49 0.49 10.62
CA GLY A 332 21.07 -0.90 10.48
C GLY A 332 21.90 -1.88 11.30
N SER A 333 22.74 -1.41 12.22
CA SER A 333 23.47 -2.28 13.14
C SER A 333 22.53 -2.89 14.19
N ALA A 334 22.76 -4.17 14.51
CA ALA A 334 22.07 -4.81 15.62
C ALA A 334 22.55 -4.17 16.93
N LEU A 335 21.62 -3.90 17.84
CA LEU A 335 21.95 -3.40 19.17
C LEU A 335 22.47 -4.56 20.02
N ALA A 336 23.54 -4.33 20.76
CA ALA A 336 24.06 -5.30 21.71
C ALA A 336 23.23 -5.31 23.02
N ASP A 337 23.28 -6.41 23.77
CA ASP A 337 22.51 -6.59 25.02
C ASP A 337 22.77 -5.47 26.05
N ASP A 338 24.01 -4.96 26.12
CA ASP A 338 24.41 -3.86 26.99
C ASP A 338 23.84 -2.51 26.53
N GLU A 339 23.79 -2.26 25.23
CA GLU A 339 23.14 -1.09 24.64
C GLU A 339 21.63 -1.11 24.90
N MET A 340 20.99 -2.27 24.73
CA MET A 340 19.57 -2.47 25.05
C MET A 340 19.27 -2.23 26.53
N THR A 341 20.13 -2.76 27.41
CA THR A 341 20.04 -2.52 28.85
C THR A 341 20.20 -1.04 29.17
N ALA A 342 21.16 -0.36 28.56
CA ALA A 342 21.38 1.07 28.76
C ALA A 342 20.18 1.92 28.30
N ILE A 343 19.58 1.59 27.14
CA ILE A 343 18.36 2.25 26.64
C ILE A 343 17.20 2.04 27.62
N HIS A 344 17.00 0.80 28.10
CA HIS A 344 15.94 0.48 29.05
C HIS A 344 16.12 1.22 30.39
N CYS A 345 17.33 1.17 30.97
CA CYS A 345 17.65 1.88 32.19
C CYS A 345 17.46 3.38 32.05
N LYS A 346 17.88 3.97 30.92
CA LYS A 346 17.68 5.41 30.66
C LYS A 346 16.20 5.78 30.63
N LYS A 347 15.37 4.99 29.95
CA LYS A 347 13.90 5.20 29.92
C LYS A 347 13.30 5.14 31.32
N LEU A 348 13.74 4.19 32.17
CA LEU A 348 13.29 4.10 33.56
C LEU A 348 13.71 5.32 34.39
N THR A 349 14.96 5.77 34.24
CA THR A 349 15.47 6.96 34.95
C THR A 349 14.74 8.23 34.55
N GLU A 350 14.30 8.37 33.28
CA GLU A 350 13.53 9.53 32.82
C GLU A 350 12.08 9.53 33.35
N LEU A 351 11.55 8.39 33.79
CA LEU A 351 10.20 8.26 34.37
C LEU A 351 10.17 8.44 35.90
N GLN A 352 11.33 8.29 36.56
CA GLN A 352 11.52 8.46 38.01
C GLN A 352 11.80 9.93 38.34
#